data_AF-A0A2V7V2V6-F1
#
_entry.id   AF-A0A2V7V2V6-F1
#
_cell.length_a   1.000
_cell.length_b   1.000
_cell.length_c   1.000
_cell.angle_alpha   90.00
_cell.angle_beta   90.00
_cell.angle_gamma   90.00
#
_symmetry.space_group_name_H-M   'P 1'
#
loop_
_entity.id
_entity.type
_entity.pdbx_description
1 polymer ?
#
loop_
_entity_poly.entity_id
_entity_poly.type
_entity_poly.pdbx_seq_one_letter_code
_entity_poly.pdbx_strand_id
1 'polypeptide(L)'
;MPPTDAQNAPCSYCRSEIAVPAQYAHGDHIKCGSCGTKHKVVRGDKLRLVLADAAPLREALVHNDQLVTRLEGELSHARGSFGLGANGVGIAVIFAIHQLAVKDAALGKALLIEAVGVAVVSGILLEAANYLFLAKRKVMSRLSAELEEARSEGVHLRQKIREAERV
;
A
#
# COMPACT_ATOMS: atom_id res chain seq x y z
N MET A 1 35.43 26.72 34.40
CA MET A 1 34.34 26.59 33.41
C MET A 1 34.83 25.64 32.33
N PRO A 2 34.21 24.45 32.15
CA PRO A 2 34.61 23.55 31.07
C PRO A 2 34.26 24.21 29.72
N PRO A 3 35.03 23.97 28.65
CA PRO A 3 34.78 24.58 27.35
C PRO A 3 33.45 24.07 26.80
N THR A 4 32.51 24.99 26.60
CA THR A 4 31.20 24.75 25.97
C THR A 4 31.33 24.73 24.44
N ASP A 5 32.25 23.94 23.90
CA ASP A 5 32.40 23.76 22.45
C ASP A 5 31.44 22.65 21.97
N ALA A 6 30.14 22.88 22.15
CA ALA A 6 29.13 22.07 21.49
C ALA A 6 29.00 22.54 20.04
N GLN A 7 29.15 21.62 19.10
CA GLN A 7 28.93 21.90 17.68
C GLN A 7 27.54 21.40 17.30
N ASN A 8 26.77 22.24 16.62
CA ASN A 8 25.44 21.85 16.16
C ASN A 8 25.53 21.08 14.85
N ALA A 9 24.79 19.99 14.75
CA ALA A 9 24.57 19.28 13.50
C ALA A 9 23.07 18.94 13.34
N PRO A 10 22.51 19.04 12.14
CA PRO A 10 21.10 18.72 11.92
C PRO A 10 20.86 17.21 12.05
N CYS A 11 19.75 16.84 12.67
CA CYS A 11 19.26 15.47 12.70
C CYS A 11 19.00 14.96 11.28
N SER A 12 19.50 13.77 10.96
CA SER A 12 19.31 13.17 9.63
C SER A 12 17.84 12.82 9.34
N TYR A 13 17.03 12.64 10.38
CA TYR A 13 15.62 12.25 10.27
C TYR A 13 14.65 13.45 10.25
N CYS A 14 14.59 14.24 11.32
CA CYS A 14 13.62 15.33 11.47
C CYS A 14 14.20 16.73 11.22
N ARG A 15 15.49 16.82 10.83
CA ARG A 15 16.22 18.07 10.57
C ARG A 15 16.35 19.04 11.75
N SER A 16 15.90 18.68 12.96
CA SER A 16 16.13 19.48 14.16
C SER A 16 17.62 19.61 14.48
N GLU A 17 18.06 20.76 14.98
CA GLU A 17 19.45 20.92 15.43
C GLU A 17 19.74 20.07 16.67
N ILE A 18 20.87 19.36 16.65
CA ILE A 18 21.40 18.59 17.77
C ILE A 18 22.73 19.22 18.16
N ALA A 19 22.81 19.73 19.38
CA ALA A 19 24.07 20.13 19.98
C ALA A 19 24.88 18.88 20.33
N VAL A 20 26.02 18.67 19.64
CA VAL A 20 26.93 17.55 19.89
C VAL A 20 28.07 18.05 20.77
N PRO A 21 28.15 17.65 22.05
CA PRO A 21 29.22 18.08 22.94
C PRO A 21 30.59 17.61 22.43
N ALA A 22 31.63 18.40 22.69
CA ALA A 22 33.02 18.07 22.30
C ALA A 22 33.49 16.70 22.80
N GLN A 23 32.94 16.21 23.92
CA GLN A 23 33.29 14.91 24.50
C GLN A 23 32.88 13.70 23.64
N TYR A 24 31.97 13.86 22.68
CA TYR A 24 31.59 12.79 21.76
C TYR A 24 32.64 12.64 20.67
N ALA A 25 33.33 11.51 20.63
CA ALA A 25 34.31 11.15 19.62
C ALA A 25 33.65 10.70 18.30
N HIS A 26 34.48 10.55 17.25
CA HIS A 26 34.04 9.86 16.04
C HIS A 26 33.64 8.42 16.40
N GLY A 27 32.44 8.01 16.01
CA GLY A 27 31.89 6.68 16.29
C GLY A 27 30.95 6.62 17.50
N ASP A 28 30.93 7.67 18.34
CA ASP A 28 30.02 7.73 19.47
C ASP A 28 28.57 7.92 19.02
N HIS A 29 27.63 7.62 19.91
CA HIS A 29 26.21 7.66 19.59
C HIS A 29 25.47 8.74 20.38
N ILE A 30 24.80 9.65 19.69
CA ILE A 30 23.97 10.70 20.28
C ILE A 30 22.51 10.55 19.86
N LYS A 31 21.58 10.73 20.79
CA LYS A 31 20.14 10.65 20.53
C LYS A 31 19.59 12.04 20.19
N CYS A 32 18.74 12.13 19.17
CA CYS A 32 17.99 13.35 18.90
C CYS A 32 16.95 13.59 20.00
N GLY A 33 16.96 14.78 20.61
CA GLY A 33 15.97 15.15 21.62
C GLY A 33 14.54 15.30 21.07
N SER A 34 14.39 15.63 19.78
CA SER A 34 13.08 15.91 19.17
C SER A 34 12.38 14.65 18.66
N CYS A 35 13.06 13.78 17.91
CA CYS A 35 12.46 12.58 17.30
C CYS A 35 12.93 11.26 17.93
N GLY A 36 13.92 11.31 18.83
CA GLY A 36 14.44 10.12 19.51
C GLY A 36 15.40 9.26 18.67
N THR A 37 15.67 9.61 17.41
CA THR A 37 16.58 8.84 16.55
C THR A 37 18.02 8.85 17.09
N LYS A 38 18.66 7.68 17.14
CA LYS A 38 20.07 7.52 17.55
C LYS A 38 20.99 7.70 16.34
N HIS A 39 21.99 8.56 16.48
CA HIS A 39 22.93 8.93 15.43
C HIS A 39 24.34 8.55 15.84
N LYS A 40 25.14 8.05 14.90
CA LYS A 40 26.59 7.95 15.00
C LYS A 40 27.21 9.31 14.67
N VAL A 41 28.06 9.79 15.56
CA VAL A 41 28.83 11.01 15.41
C VAL A 41 29.99 10.75 14.46
N VAL A 42 30.02 11.45 13.33
CA VAL A 42 31.10 11.39 12.35
C VAL A 42 31.85 12.71 12.38
N ARG A 43 33.04 12.71 12.99
CA ARG A 43 33.98 13.85 12.95
C ARG A 43 34.98 13.63 11.83
N GLY A 44 35.13 14.64 10.97
CA GLY A 44 36.09 14.76 9.86
C GLY A 44 36.28 16.26 9.59
N ASP A 45 36.35 16.69 8.32
CA ASP A 45 36.41 18.14 7.99
C ASP A 45 35.20 18.95 8.51
N LYS A 46 34.05 18.29 8.63
CA LYS A 46 32.82 18.84 9.22
C LYS A 46 32.15 17.78 10.10
N LEU A 47 31.53 18.21 11.20
CA LEU A 47 30.70 17.36 12.04
C LEU A 47 29.46 16.90 11.26
N ARG A 48 29.27 15.59 11.16
CA ARG A 48 28.10 14.97 10.52
C ARG A 48 27.48 13.96 11.47
N LEU A 49 26.15 13.86 11.41
CA LEU A 49 25.38 12.83 12.10
C LEU A 49 24.85 11.86 11.06
N VAL A 50 25.18 10.58 11.23
CA VAL A 50 24.69 9.47 10.39
C VAL A 50 23.83 8.57 11.27
N LEU A 51 22.86 7.84 10.72
CA LEU A 51 22.08 6.88 11.51
C LEU A 51 23.01 5.84 12.16
N ALA A 52 22.79 5.60 13.46
CA ALA A 52 23.61 4.70 14.26
C ALA A 52 23.50 3.23 13.82
N ASP A 53 22.33 2.86 13.32
CA ASP A 53 21.97 1.51 12.93
C ASP A 53 20.93 1.59 11.81
N ALA A 54 21.15 0.84 10.74
CA ALA A 54 20.20 0.71 9.64
C ALA A 54 19.16 -0.40 9.89
N ALA A 55 19.35 -1.25 10.92
CA ALA A 55 18.43 -2.35 11.21
C ALA A 55 16.97 -1.90 11.40
N PRO A 56 16.65 -0.83 12.17
CA PRO A 56 15.27 -0.36 12.30
C PRO A 56 14.68 0.12 10.96
N LEU A 57 15.50 0.69 10.08
CA LEU A 57 15.06 1.12 8.75
C LEU A 57 14.81 -0.08 7.83
N ARG A 58 15.62 -1.13 7.94
CA ARG A 58 15.43 -2.39 7.21
C ARG A 58 14.17 -3.12 7.68
N GLU A 59 13.91 -3.16 8.98
CA GLU A 59 12.68 -3.73 9.55
C GLU A 59 11.44 -2.95 9.08
N ALA A 60 11.49 -1.62 9.11
CA ALA A 60 10.42 -0.77 8.58
C ALA A 60 10.19 -1.02 7.08
N LEU A 61 11.26 -1.22 6.29
CA LEU A 61 11.17 -1.55 4.87
C LEU A 61 10.50 -2.91 4.64
N VAL A 62 10.87 -3.95 5.42
CA VAL A 62 10.23 -5.27 5.35
C VAL A 62 8.74 -5.17 5.66
N HIS A 63 8.35 -4.39 6.67
CA HIS A 63 6.95 -4.18 7.01
C HIS A 63 6.19 -3.45 5.90
N ASN A 64 6.80 -2.42 5.30
CA ASN A 64 6.22 -1.70 4.16
C ASN A 64 6.06 -2.62 2.92
N ASP A 65 7.04 -3.47 2.61
CA ASP A 65 6.95 -4.42 1.50
C ASP A 65 5.82 -5.46 1.72
N GLN A 66 5.60 -5.90 2.98
CA GLN A 66 4.45 -6.75 3.34
C GLN A 66 3.11 -6.03 3.13
N LEU A 67 3.03 -4.74 3.51
CA LEU A 67 1.85 -3.92 3.30
C LEU A 67 1.54 -3.75 1.81
N VAL A 68 2.55 -3.48 0.98
CA VAL A 68 2.40 -3.40 -0.48
C VAL A 68 1.86 -4.72 -1.03
N THR A 69 2.45 -5.85 -0.65
CA THR A 69 2.01 -7.18 -1.09
C THR A 69 0.54 -7.44 -0.74
N ARG A 70 0.14 -7.07 0.48
CA ARG A 70 -1.25 -7.19 0.93
C ARG A 70 -2.19 -6.31 0.10
N LEU A 71 -1.87 -5.02 -0.07
CA LEU A 71 -2.68 -4.07 -0.83
C LEU A 71 -2.79 -4.47 -2.31
N GLU A 72 -1.72 -5.02 -2.91
CA GLU A 72 -1.74 -5.59 -4.26
C GLU A 72 -2.72 -6.76 -4.37
N GLY A 73 -2.71 -7.65 -3.37
CA GLY A 73 -3.66 -8.76 -3.27
C GLY A 73 -5.11 -8.27 -3.15
N GLU A 74 -5.36 -7.31 -2.26
CA GLU A 74 -6.70 -6.72 -2.07
C GLU A 74 -7.19 -6.00 -3.33
N LEU A 75 -6.31 -5.25 -4.02
CA LEU A 75 -6.64 -4.57 -5.27
C LEU A 75 -6.88 -5.57 -6.41
N SER A 76 -6.08 -6.63 -6.51
CA SER A 76 -6.26 -7.71 -7.48
C SER A 76 -7.60 -8.41 -7.26
N HIS A 77 -7.94 -8.73 -6.01
CA HIS A 77 -9.23 -9.32 -5.67
C HIS A 77 -10.41 -8.36 -5.96
N ALA A 78 -10.25 -7.08 -5.63
CA ALA A 78 -11.25 -6.06 -5.96
C ALA A 78 -11.44 -5.92 -7.47
N ARG A 79 -10.40 -6.06 -8.30
CA ARG A 79 -10.50 -6.06 -9.77
C ARG A 79 -11.13 -7.35 -10.30
N GLY A 80 -10.75 -8.50 -9.75
CA GLY A 80 -11.15 -9.83 -10.23
C GLY A 80 -12.49 -10.33 -9.71
N SER A 81 -13.07 -9.71 -8.68
CA SER A 81 -14.40 -10.04 -8.17
C SER A 81 -15.48 -9.58 -9.15
N PHE A 82 -15.72 -10.36 -10.21
CA PHE A 82 -16.84 -10.16 -11.13
C PHE A 82 -18.07 -10.89 -10.59
N GLY A 83 -19.16 -10.15 -10.31
CA GLY A 83 -20.45 -10.67 -9.87
C GLY A 83 -21.26 -11.41 -10.95
N LEU A 84 -20.62 -11.69 -12.11
CA LEU A 84 -21.19 -12.41 -13.25
C LEU A 84 -21.78 -13.78 -12.85
N GLY A 85 -21.20 -14.44 -11.85
CA GLY A 85 -21.58 -15.79 -11.45
C GLY A 85 -22.94 -15.89 -10.77
N ALA A 86 -23.08 -15.35 -9.56
CA ALA A 86 -24.28 -15.59 -8.75
C ALA A 86 -25.53 -14.85 -9.27
N ASN A 87 -25.37 -13.58 -9.63
CA ASN A 87 -26.51 -12.74 -10.00
C ASN A 87 -26.98 -13.00 -11.44
N GLY A 88 -26.05 -13.20 -12.38
CA GLY A 88 -26.39 -13.53 -13.76
C GLY A 88 -27.09 -14.90 -13.87
N VAL A 89 -26.58 -15.91 -13.16
CA VAL A 89 -27.22 -17.24 -13.13
C VAL A 89 -28.60 -17.18 -12.47
N GLY A 90 -28.76 -16.44 -11.38
CA GLY A 90 -30.07 -16.26 -10.74
C GLY A 90 -31.13 -15.68 -11.68
N ILE A 91 -30.77 -14.64 -12.45
CA ILE A 91 -31.67 -14.02 -13.45
C ILE A 91 -32.00 -15.00 -14.57
N ALA A 92 -31.02 -15.78 -15.03
CA ALA A 92 -31.23 -16.77 -16.09
C ALA A 92 -32.16 -17.92 -15.66
N VAL A 93 -32.04 -18.38 -14.41
CA VAL A 93 -32.95 -19.39 -13.84
C VAL A 93 -34.38 -18.85 -13.78
N ILE A 94 -34.56 -17.62 -13.28
CA ILE A 94 -35.88 -16.97 -13.24
C ILE A 94 -36.46 -16.82 -14.66
N PHE A 95 -35.64 -16.40 -15.62
CA PHE A 95 -36.02 -16.30 -17.03
C PHE A 95 -36.47 -17.65 -17.61
N ALA A 96 -35.69 -18.71 -17.39
CA ALA A 96 -36.04 -20.05 -17.88
C ALA A 96 -37.35 -20.56 -17.29
N ILE A 97 -37.57 -20.37 -15.97
CA ILE A 97 -38.82 -20.71 -15.30
C ILE A 97 -39.99 -19.92 -15.89
N HIS A 98 -39.82 -18.62 -16.14
CA HIS A 98 -40.86 -17.78 -16.71
C HIS A 98 -41.27 -18.24 -18.13
N GLN A 99 -40.29 -18.55 -18.98
CA GLN A 99 -40.55 -19.05 -20.34
C GLN A 99 -41.30 -20.40 -20.31
N LEU A 100 -40.95 -21.29 -19.38
CA LEU A 100 -41.59 -22.60 -19.23
C LEU A 100 -43.01 -22.50 -18.66
N ALA A 101 -43.18 -21.74 -17.58
CA ALA A 101 -44.43 -21.73 -16.80
C ALA A 101 -45.49 -20.76 -17.34
N VAL A 102 -45.08 -19.74 -18.10
CA VAL A 102 -46.00 -18.68 -18.56
C VAL A 102 -46.12 -18.62 -20.08
N LYS A 103 -45.08 -19.04 -20.84
CA LYS A 103 -45.09 -18.99 -22.31
C LYS A 103 -45.14 -20.36 -22.98
N ASP A 104 -45.35 -21.43 -22.20
CA ASP A 104 -45.38 -22.83 -22.67
C ASP A 104 -44.19 -23.19 -23.57
N ALA A 105 -43.01 -22.60 -23.31
CA ALA A 105 -41.82 -22.89 -24.09
C ALA A 105 -41.36 -24.34 -23.87
N ALA A 106 -40.93 -25.02 -24.93
CA ALA A 106 -40.41 -26.38 -24.80
C ALA A 106 -39.05 -26.37 -24.08
N LEU A 107 -38.87 -27.33 -23.16
CA LEU A 107 -37.56 -27.64 -22.59
C LEU A 107 -36.64 -28.18 -23.69
N GLY A 108 -35.76 -27.33 -24.19
CA GLY A 108 -34.88 -27.66 -25.30
C GLY A 108 -33.63 -26.81 -25.35
N LYS A 109 -32.71 -27.18 -26.26
CA LYS A 109 -31.42 -26.50 -26.43
C LYS A 109 -31.56 -25.00 -26.72
N ALA A 110 -32.64 -24.60 -27.41
CA ALA A 110 -32.93 -23.20 -27.70
C ALA A 110 -33.14 -22.36 -26.43
N LEU A 111 -33.99 -22.82 -25.50
CA LEU A 111 -34.22 -22.15 -24.21
C LEU A 111 -32.94 -22.06 -23.38
N LEU A 112 -32.09 -23.10 -23.43
CA LEU A 112 -30.83 -23.14 -22.70
C LEU A 112 -29.84 -22.11 -23.24
N ILE A 113 -29.72 -21.96 -24.56
CA ILE A 113 -28.89 -20.94 -25.20
C ILE A 113 -29.40 -19.53 -24.87
N GLU A 114 -30.71 -19.30 -24.92
CA GLU A 114 -31.31 -18.02 -24.53
C GLU A 114 -31.04 -17.69 -23.06
N ALA A 115 -31.23 -18.65 -22.15
CA ALA A 115 -30.98 -18.47 -20.73
C ALA A 115 -29.49 -18.16 -20.45
N VAL A 116 -28.55 -18.82 -21.14
CA VAL A 116 -27.12 -18.50 -21.06
C VAL A 116 -26.85 -17.08 -21.57
N GLY A 117 -27.47 -16.68 -22.68
CA GLY A 117 -27.37 -15.31 -23.19
C GLY A 117 -27.85 -14.28 -22.18
N VAL A 118 -29.02 -14.52 -21.56
CA VAL A 118 -29.58 -13.67 -20.50
C VAL A 118 -28.65 -13.66 -19.28
N ALA A 119 -28.07 -14.79 -18.88
CA ALA A 119 -27.14 -14.88 -17.76
C ALA A 119 -25.92 -13.97 -17.95
N VAL A 120 -25.32 -14.07 -19.15
CA VAL A 120 -24.12 -13.30 -19.50
C VAL A 120 -24.45 -11.81 -19.56
N VAL A 121 -25.48 -11.42 -20.29
CA VAL A 121 -25.84 -10.00 -20.47
C VAL A 121 -26.26 -9.37 -19.14
N SER A 122 -27.12 -10.03 -18.38
CA SER A 122 -27.58 -9.52 -17.08
C SER A 122 -26.44 -9.44 -16.06
N GLY A 123 -25.55 -10.43 -16.04
CA GLY A 123 -24.36 -10.40 -15.20
C GLY A 123 -23.43 -9.23 -15.56
N ILE A 124 -23.19 -8.98 -16.85
CA ILE A 124 -22.37 -7.83 -17.30
C ILE A 124 -23.01 -6.51 -16.89
N LEU A 125 -24.33 -6.35 -17.11
CA LEU A 125 -25.05 -5.12 -16.78
C LEU A 125 -25.09 -4.85 -15.28
N LEU A 126 -25.30 -5.87 -14.46
CA LEU A 126 -25.26 -5.74 -13.00
C LEU A 126 -23.86 -5.38 -12.50
N GLU A 127 -22.83 -5.97 -13.09
CA GLU A 127 -21.45 -5.63 -12.76
C GLU A 127 -21.14 -4.18 -13.16
N ALA A 128 -21.56 -3.76 -14.36
CA ALA A 128 -21.41 -2.39 -14.83
C ALA A 128 -22.16 -1.40 -13.94
N ALA A 129 -23.38 -1.75 -13.52
CA ALA A 129 -24.14 -0.95 -12.57
C ALA A 129 -23.40 -0.85 -11.23
N ASN A 130 -22.95 -1.96 -10.64
CA ASN A 130 -22.20 -1.97 -9.39
C ASN A 130 -20.91 -1.13 -9.47
N TYR A 131 -20.24 -1.16 -10.62
CA TYR A 131 -19.08 -0.31 -10.90
C TYR A 131 -19.46 1.19 -11.00
N LEU A 132 -20.55 1.52 -11.71
CA LEU A 132 -21.04 2.88 -11.91
C LEU A 132 -21.65 3.51 -10.65
N PHE A 133 -22.27 2.71 -9.78
CA PHE A 133 -22.81 3.13 -8.47
C PHE A 133 -21.71 3.44 -7.43
N LEU A 134 -20.47 3.68 -7.88
CA LEU A 134 -19.31 4.17 -7.12
C LEU A 134 -18.75 3.23 -6.05
N ALA A 135 -19.46 2.18 -5.63
CA ALA A 135 -19.00 1.30 -4.54
C ALA A 135 -17.67 0.62 -4.87
N LYS A 136 -17.62 -0.09 -6.00
CA LYS A 136 -16.39 -0.77 -6.45
C LYS A 136 -15.31 0.24 -6.84
N ARG A 137 -15.69 1.31 -7.55
CA ARG A 137 -14.77 2.37 -7.99
C ARG A 137 -14.06 3.05 -6.82
N LYS A 138 -14.78 3.41 -5.75
CA LYS A 138 -14.22 4.06 -4.55
C LYS A 138 -13.24 3.14 -3.82
N VAL A 139 -13.57 1.86 -3.68
CA VAL A 139 -12.68 0.87 -3.06
C VAL A 139 -11.40 0.73 -3.87
N MET A 140 -11.50 0.54 -5.18
CA MET A 140 -10.33 0.42 -6.04
C MET A 140 -9.48 1.70 -6.06
N SER A 141 -10.10 2.89 -6.09
CA SER A 141 -9.36 4.15 -6.06
C SER A 141 -8.65 4.36 -4.72
N ARG A 142 -9.30 4.01 -3.61
CA ARG A 142 -8.70 4.07 -2.27
C ARG A 142 -7.51 3.13 -2.17
N LEU A 143 -7.69 1.85 -2.50
CA LEU A 143 -6.62 0.85 -2.46
C LEU A 143 -5.45 1.24 -3.39
N SER A 144 -5.75 1.79 -4.56
CA SER A 144 -4.70 2.26 -5.49
C SER A 144 -3.92 3.44 -4.91
N ALA A 145 -4.58 4.38 -4.23
CA ALA A 145 -3.94 5.52 -3.58
C ALA A 145 -3.07 5.07 -2.39
N GLU A 146 -3.59 4.22 -1.51
CA GLU A 146 -2.85 3.65 -0.38
C GLU A 146 -1.62 2.86 -0.84
N LEU A 147 -1.75 2.13 -1.95
CA LEU A 147 -0.65 1.36 -2.55
C LEU A 147 0.44 2.25 -3.16
N GLU A 148 0.05 3.36 -3.79
CA GLU A 148 1.01 4.35 -4.30
C GLU A 148 1.77 5.03 -3.16
N GLU A 149 1.05 5.41 -2.08
CA GLU A 149 1.66 5.97 -0.88
C GLU A 149 2.66 4.99 -0.25
N ALA A 150 2.25 3.74 -0.03
CA ALA A 150 3.13 2.70 0.52
C ALA A 150 4.38 2.47 -0.35
N ARG A 151 4.24 2.44 -1.68
CA ARG A 151 5.38 2.32 -2.61
C ARG A 151 6.34 3.50 -2.51
N SER A 152 5.81 4.71 -2.43
CA SER A 152 6.64 5.92 -2.28
C SER A 152 7.41 5.93 -0.97
N GLU A 153 6.78 5.49 0.12
CA GLU A 153 7.43 5.33 1.42
C GLU A 153 8.56 4.29 1.36
N GLY A 154 8.34 3.15 0.69
CA GLY A 154 9.37 2.15 0.45
C GLY A 154 10.59 2.69 -0.31
N VAL A 155 10.39 3.57 -1.30
CA VAL A 155 11.48 4.27 -1.99
C VAL A 155 12.25 5.18 -1.03
N HIS A 156 11.54 5.96 -0.20
CA HIS A 156 12.15 6.82 0.80
C HIS A 156 12.96 6.03 1.84
N LEU A 157 12.45 4.90 2.32
CA LEU A 157 13.16 4.02 3.26
C LEU A 157 14.44 3.46 2.64
N ARG A 158 14.39 2.96 1.40
CA ARG A 158 15.57 2.49 0.66
C ARG A 158 16.63 3.57 0.49
N GLN A 159 16.21 4.81 0.21
CA GLN A 159 17.13 5.94 0.12
C GLN A 159 17.80 6.23 1.48
N LYS A 160 17.03 6.28 2.57
CA LYS A 160 17.56 6.49 3.93
C LYS A 160 18.56 5.40 4.34
N ILE A 161 18.29 4.14 4.00
CA ILE A 161 19.21 3.03 4.25
C ILE A 161 20.52 3.26 3.49
N ARG A 162 20.46 3.58 2.19
CA ARG A 162 21.65 3.86 1.38
C ARG A 162 22.48 5.03 1.91
N GLU A 163 21.83 6.08 2.40
CA GLU A 163 22.50 7.22 3.03
C GLU A 163 23.12 6.86 4.38
N ALA A 164 22.48 6.00 5.17
CA ALA A 164 23.01 5.50 6.43
C ALA A 164 24.23 4.57 6.23
N GLU A 165 24.24 3.80 5.15
CA GLU A 165 25.31 2.85 4.82
C GLU A 165 26.51 3.48 4.10
N ARG A 166 26.37 4.67 3.52
CA ARG A 166 27.50 5.42 2.94
C ARG A 166 28.39 5.99 4.05
N VAL A 167 29.37 5.20 4.44
CA VAL A 167 30.57 5.58 5.22
C VAL A 167 31.72 5.87 4.27
#